data_AF-A0A2V6ZME2-F1
#
_entry.id   AF-A0A2V6ZME2-F1
#
_cell.length_a   1.000
_cell.length_b   1.000
_cell.length_c   1.000
_cell.angle_alpha   90.00
_cell.angle_beta   90.00
_cell.angle_gamma   90.00
#
_symmetry.space_group_name_H-M   'P 1'
#
loop_
_entity.id
_entity.type
_entity.pdbx_description
1 polymer ?
#
loop_
_entity_poly.entity_id
_entity_poly.type
_entity_poly.pdbx_seq_one_letter_code
_entity_poly.pdbx_strand_id
1 'polypeptide(L)'
;MSSRPPRILAIMGSGETAPTMVTPHREIVARLGEPKPRAVLLDTPYGFQENASEITERAVEYFGHRVQLTIEAAGFLGPLAADQTQRTPIAEAAALSRLRTAGFVFAGPGSPSYALSVWRGSPVPEALTTKLADGGAVVFSSAAALTLGRFSVPVYEIYKVGLPVHWLDGLDLLRAAGFEGSCVVIPHYDNAEGGTHDTRFCYLGERRLVAMEAMLPDDAWVLGIDEHTVLMVDLDARTAVVSGRGGLTVRRRGASQVFPAGQPLGLDALLAAARGSVSAARRDPAPAGASEGAGLPLPHAEAPPAGRSPLLSEVARLEQAFEAAIAGRKAPDAAEAILNLDRAIAEWAADTLQTDDPDRARAVLHSLVQRLGEAAAGGLRDPRELLAPLVESLITLRGELRAAKAFELADRVRDRLIAARIELRDTPAGTVWELRE
;
A
#
# COMPACT_ATOMS: atom_id res chain seq x y z
N MET A 1 3.33 -35.95 19.23
CA MET A 1 4.65 -35.27 19.10
C MET A 1 4.34 -33.81 18.90
N SER A 2 4.56 -32.95 19.90
CA SER A 2 4.35 -31.50 19.70
C SER A 2 5.45 -31.02 18.77
N SER A 3 5.13 -30.79 17.50
CA SER A 3 6.06 -30.21 16.54
C SER A 3 6.44 -28.81 17.03
N ARG A 4 7.74 -28.54 17.14
CA ARG A 4 8.26 -27.19 17.45
C ARG A 4 7.57 -26.17 16.52
N PRO A 5 7.15 -25.00 17.01
CA PRO A 5 6.56 -23.98 16.15
C PRO A 5 7.57 -23.57 15.06
N PRO A 6 7.11 -23.29 13.83
CA PRO A 6 8.01 -22.95 12.73
C PRO A 6 8.77 -21.65 13.01
N ARG A 7 9.98 -21.56 12.47
CA ARG A 7 10.83 -20.36 12.58
C ARG A 7 10.66 -19.49 11.35
N ILE A 8 9.94 -18.38 11.51
CA ILE A 8 9.57 -17.50 10.39
C ILE A 8 10.21 -16.12 10.60
N LEU A 9 10.90 -15.63 9.57
CA LEU A 9 11.31 -14.24 9.45
C LEU A 9 10.55 -13.62 8.29
N ALA A 10 9.82 -12.53 8.53
CA ALA A 10 9.17 -11.77 7.49
C ALA A 10 9.65 -10.32 7.52
N ILE A 11 10.00 -9.79 6.35
CA ILE A 11 10.50 -8.42 6.19
C ILE A 11 9.66 -7.73 5.13
N MET A 12 9.02 -6.63 5.49
CA MET A 12 8.14 -5.87 4.59
C MET A 12 8.76 -4.53 4.22
N GLY A 13 8.67 -4.15 2.95
CA GLY A 13 9.19 -2.87 2.48
C GLY A 13 8.35 -1.68 2.94
N SER A 14 7.02 -1.80 2.93
CA SER A 14 6.08 -0.78 3.43
C SER A 14 4.65 -1.35 3.52
N GLY A 15 3.68 -0.54 3.94
CA GLY A 15 2.25 -0.86 3.88
C GLY A 15 1.86 -1.94 4.87
N GLU A 16 2.53 -2.00 6.01
CA GLU A 16 2.44 -3.07 7.00
C GLU A 16 1.04 -3.31 7.57
N THR A 17 0.23 -2.26 7.61
CA THR A 17 -1.19 -2.27 7.98
C THR A 17 -2.10 -1.89 6.80
N ALA A 18 -1.57 -1.89 5.57
CA ALA A 18 -2.33 -1.64 4.36
C ALA A 18 -3.07 -2.92 3.89
N PRO A 19 -4.16 -2.80 3.11
CA PRO A 19 -4.92 -3.94 2.60
C PRO A 19 -4.06 -4.98 1.85
N THR A 20 -3.00 -4.53 1.19
CA THR A 20 -2.06 -5.40 0.46
C THR A 20 -1.34 -6.41 1.35
N MET A 21 -1.17 -6.11 2.65
CA MET A 21 -0.43 -6.97 3.59
C MET A 21 -1.32 -7.92 4.39
N VAL A 22 -2.65 -7.90 4.20
CA VAL A 22 -3.58 -8.77 4.94
C VAL A 22 -3.29 -10.24 4.65
N THR A 23 -3.15 -10.61 3.37
CA THR A 23 -2.91 -11.99 2.96
C THR A 23 -1.57 -12.52 3.50
N PRO A 24 -0.43 -11.82 3.32
CA PRO A 24 0.83 -12.25 3.92
C PRO A 24 0.78 -12.46 5.44
N HIS A 25 0.15 -11.55 6.19
CA HIS A 25 0.02 -11.73 7.65
C HIS A 25 -0.80 -12.97 7.99
N ARG A 26 -1.93 -13.19 7.30
CA ARG A 26 -2.76 -14.39 7.50
C ARG A 26 -2.02 -15.68 7.18
N GLU A 27 -1.18 -15.68 6.14
CA GLU A 27 -0.33 -16.83 5.80
C GLU A 27 0.68 -17.14 6.90
N ILE A 28 1.34 -16.12 7.46
CA ILE A 28 2.28 -16.29 8.59
C ILE A 28 1.54 -16.87 9.80
N VAL A 29 0.37 -16.31 10.15
CA VAL A 29 -0.44 -16.79 11.27
C VAL A 29 -0.90 -18.23 11.05
N ALA A 30 -1.36 -18.56 9.84
CA ALA A 30 -1.79 -19.92 9.50
C ALA A 30 -0.66 -20.94 9.66
N ARG A 31 0.59 -20.58 9.31
CA ARG A 31 1.75 -21.46 9.50
C ARG A 31 2.08 -21.71 10.96
N LEU A 32 1.84 -20.74 11.85
CA LEU A 32 2.08 -20.90 13.30
C LEU A 32 1.09 -21.88 13.95
N GLY A 33 -0.02 -22.20 13.29
CA GLY A 33 -0.98 -23.22 13.70
C GLY A 33 -1.94 -22.78 14.81
N GLU A 34 -2.72 -23.75 15.31
CA GLU A 34 -3.69 -23.56 16.38
C GLU A 34 -3.25 -24.26 17.69
N PRO A 35 -3.51 -23.67 18.88
CA PRO A 35 -4.16 -22.37 19.08
C PRO A 35 -3.28 -21.22 18.59
N LYS A 36 -3.90 -20.15 18.06
CA LYS A 36 -3.17 -18.95 17.62
C LYS A 36 -2.18 -18.48 18.69
N PRO A 37 -0.95 -18.11 18.29
CA PRO A 37 0.06 -17.70 19.24
C PRO A 37 -0.31 -16.36 19.87
N ARG A 38 0.21 -16.11 21.06
CA ARG A 38 0.26 -14.76 21.61
C ARG A 38 1.06 -13.87 20.66
N ALA A 39 0.48 -12.75 20.27
CA ALA A 39 1.11 -11.77 19.37
C ALA A 39 1.44 -10.48 20.12
N VAL A 40 2.60 -9.91 19.82
CA VAL A 40 3.07 -8.66 20.42
C VAL A 40 3.49 -7.66 19.33
N LEU A 41 3.01 -6.43 19.46
CA LEU A 41 3.44 -5.26 18.70
C LEU A 41 4.54 -4.54 19.46
N LEU A 42 5.74 -4.45 18.89
CA LEU A 42 6.82 -3.63 19.42
C LEU A 42 6.59 -2.18 19.02
N ASP A 43 6.11 -1.41 19.99
CA ASP A 43 5.75 0.00 19.93
C ASP A 43 6.94 0.96 20.11
N THR A 44 8.12 0.42 20.44
CA THR A 44 9.34 1.22 20.62
C THR A 44 9.67 2.15 19.45
N PRO A 45 9.63 1.73 18.17
CA PRO A 45 10.15 2.57 17.09
C PRO A 45 9.42 3.91 16.95
N TYR A 46 8.13 3.98 17.29
CA TYR A 46 7.33 5.19 17.27
C TYR A 46 6.94 5.69 18.68
N GLY A 47 7.40 5.04 19.75
CA GLY A 47 6.96 5.32 21.12
C GLY A 47 7.27 6.74 21.63
N PHE A 48 8.18 7.45 20.95
CA PHE A 48 8.51 8.86 21.23
C PHE A 48 7.53 9.86 20.59
N GLN A 49 6.66 9.42 19.68
CA GLN A 49 5.74 10.30 18.96
C GLN A 49 4.55 10.67 19.83
N GLU A 50 4.06 11.89 19.68
CA GLU A 50 2.87 12.40 20.40
C GLU A 50 1.61 11.58 20.10
N ASN A 51 1.52 10.97 18.91
CA ASN A 51 0.42 10.12 18.48
C ASN A 51 0.72 8.61 18.62
N ALA A 52 1.67 8.20 19.46
CA ALA A 52 2.06 6.80 19.62
C ALA A 52 0.89 5.87 20.03
N SER A 53 -0.05 6.36 20.84
CA SER A 53 -1.25 5.60 21.22
C SER A 53 -2.15 5.33 20.02
N GLU A 54 -2.37 6.32 19.15
CA GLU A 54 -3.17 6.20 17.93
C GLU A 54 -2.55 5.20 16.95
N ILE A 55 -1.23 5.24 16.74
CA ILE A 55 -0.52 4.28 15.90
C ILE A 55 -0.71 2.86 16.43
N THR A 56 -0.60 2.69 17.76
CA THR A 56 -0.81 1.40 18.43
C THR A 56 -2.23 0.89 18.27
N GLU A 57 -3.23 1.74 18.51
CA GLU A 57 -4.65 1.40 18.38
C GLU A 57 -5.00 0.97 16.96
N ARG A 58 -4.54 1.71 15.94
CA ARG A 58 -4.75 1.36 14.52
C ARG A 58 -4.12 0.01 14.17
N ALA A 59 -2.91 -0.27 14.63
CA ALA A 59 -2.26 -1.55 14.39
C ALA A 59 -3.03 -2.70 15.07
N VAL A 60 -3.45 -2.53 16.33
CA VAL A 60 -4.26 -3.53 17.04
C VAL A 60 -5.59 -3.79 16.33
N GLU A 61 -6.28 -2.73 15.89
CA GLU A 61 -7.52 -2.82 15.13
C GLU A 61 -7.32 -3.58 13.81
N TYR A 62 -6.28 -3.23 13.04
CA TYR A 62 -5.94 -3.91 11.79
C TYR A 62 -5.71 -5.41 12.00
N PHE A 63 -4.90 -5.81 12.98
CA PHE A 63 -4.64 -7.22 13.24
C PHE A 63 -5.91 -7.95 13.73
N GLY A 64 -6.71 -7.32 14.59
CA GLY A 64 -7.95 -7.89 15.09
C GLY A 64 -9.01 -8.10 14.00
N HIS A 65 -9.30 -7.05 13.22
CA HIS A 65 -10.39 -7.06 12.24
C HIS A 65 -10.00 -7.64 10.88
N ARG A 66 -8.79 -7.35 10.40
CA ARG A 66 -8.34 -7.77 9.06
C ARG A 66 -7.53 -9.06 9.11
N VAL A 67 -6.57 -9.21 10.02
CA VAL A 67 -5.73 -10.42 10.09
C VAL A 67 -6.41 -11.54 10.90
N GLN A 68 -7.37 -11.21 11.76
CA GLN A 68 -7.99 -12.11 12.74
C GLN A 68 -6.97 -12.66 13.76
N LEU A 69 -6.06 -11.80 14.21
CA LEU A 69 -5.04 -12.11 15.23
C LEU A 69 -5.15 -11.11 16.37
N THR A 70 -5.35 -11.60 17.59
CA THR A 70 -5.29 -10.75 18.79
C THR A 70 -3.84 -10.40 19.09
N ILE A 71 -3.48 -9.12 18.91
CA ILE A 71 -2.16 -8.58 19.20
C ILE A 71 -2.26 -7.54 20.32
N GLU A 72 -1.28 -7.50 21.20
CA GLU A 72 -1.17 -6.46 22.24
C GLU A 72 0.15 -5.69 22.09
N ALA A 73 0.16 -4.43 22.53
CA ALA A 73 1.40 -3.65 22.59
C ALA A 73 2.37 -4.26 23.61
N ALA A 74 3.66 -4.25 23.29
CA ALA A 74 4.71 -4.66 24.20
C ALA A 74 4.75 -3.72 25.42
N GLY A 75 4.71 -2.40 25.18
CA GLY A 75 4.91 -1.37 26.18
C GLY A 75 6.39 -1.11 26.48
N PHE A 76 7.29 -1.34 25.52
CA PHE A 76 8.74 -1.14 25.70
C PHE A 76 9.19 0.17 25.04
N LEU A 77 8.63 1.30 25.49
CA LEU A 77 8.63 2.57 24.75
C LEU A 77 9.99 3.31 24.70
N GLY A 78 10.92 2.99 25.60
CA GLY A 78 12.22 3.66 25.69
C GLY A 78 12.17 5.06 26.32
N PRO A 79 13.32 5.73 26.49
CA PRO A 79 13.45 6.88 27.39
C PRO A 79 12.70 8.13 26.97
N LEU A 80 12.35 8.27 25.69
CA LEU A 80 11.64 9.43 25.15
C LEU A 80 10.14 9.17 24.95
N ALA A 81 9.59 8.15 25.61
CA ALA A 81 8.16 7.86 25.57
C ALA A 81 7.33 9.13 25.85
N ALA A 82 6.27 9.34 25.05
CA ALA A 82 5.37 10.49 25.23
C ALA A 82 4.74 10.51 26.63
N ASP A 83 4.32 9.34 27.13
CA ASP A 83 3.85 9.15 28.50
C ASP A 83 4.91 8.46 29.37
N GLN A 84 5.66 9.26 30.11
CA GLN A 84 6.70 8.77 31.02
C GLN A 84 6.14 7.98 32.22
N THR A 85 4.85 8.10 32.54
CA THR A 85 4.26 7.36 33.67
C THR A 85 4.19 5.86 33.39
N GLN A 86 4.22 5.46 32.12
CA GLN A 86 4.23 4.07 31.69
C GLN A 86 5.60 3.40 31.83
N ARG A 87 6.65 4.18 32.14
CA ARG A 87 8.03 3.70 32.28
C ARG A 87 8.42 3.36 33.70
N THR A 88 7.75 2.35 34.25
CA THR A 88 8.13 1.76 35.53
C THR A 88 8.95 0.49 35.31
N PRO A 89 9.87 0.12 36.23
CA PRO A 89 10.62 -1.14 36.12
C PRO A 89 9.71 -2.38 35.99
N ILE A 90 8.54 -2.37 36.64
CA ILE A 90 7.55 -3.43 36.53
C ILE A 90 6.92 -3.48 35.12
N ALA A 91 6.64 -2.33 34.51
CA ALA A 91 6.11 -2.25 33.15
C ALA A 91 7.13 -2.73 32.11
N GLU A 92 8.39 -2.31 32.24
CA GLU A 92 9.48 -2.77 31.36
C GLU A 92 9.70 -4.29 31.49
N ALA A 93 9.70 -4.82 32.73
CA ALA A 93 9.81 -6.26 32.96
C ALA A 93 8.60 -7.03 32.37
N ALA A 94 7.39 -6.49 32.51
CA ALA A 94 6.20 -7.04 31.90
C ALA A 94 6.30 -7.05 30.37
N ALA A 95 6.72 -5.95 29.75
CA ALA A 95 6.92 -5.83 28.31
C ALA A 95 7.89 -6.89 27.76
N LEU A 96 9.04 -7.06 28.42
CA LEU A 96 10.01 -8.09 28.06
C LEU A 96 9.45 -9.51 28.25
N SER A 97 8.61 -9.73 29.27
CA SER A 97 7.90 -10.99 29.46
C SER A 97 6.91 -11.27 28.31
N ARG A 98 6.18 -10.24 27.85
CA ARG A 98 5.30 -10.35 26.67
C ARG A 98 6.11 -10.76 25.45
N LEU A 99 7.20 -10.06 25.16
CA LEU A 99 8.06 -10.33 24.01
C LEU A 99 8.63 -11.76 24.01
N ARG A 100 9.13 -12.23 25.16
CA ARG A 100 9.69 -13.59 25.29
C ARG A 100 8.64 -14.67 25.06
N THR A 101 7.43 -14.48 25.56
CA THR A 101 6.35 -15.48 25.50
C THR A 101 5.50 -15.39 24.22
N ALA A 102 5.65 -14.34 23.42
CA ALA A 102 4.95 -14.19 22.15
C ALA A 102 5.43 -15.21 21.12
N GLY A 103 4.50 -15.84 20.38
CA GLY A 103 4.83 -16.64 19.19
C GLY A 103 4.83 -15.84 17.90
N PHE A 104 4.33 -14.60 17.93
CA PHE A 104 4.34 -13.66 16.81
C PHE A 104 4.77 -12.28 17.31
N VAL A 105 5.78 -11.68 16.69
CA VAL A 105 6.26 -10.33 17.01
C VAL A 105 6.22 -9.48 15.76
N PHE A 106 5.59 -8.32 15.87
CA PHE A 106 5.50 -7.36 14.79
C PHE A 106 6.07 -6.00 15.20
N ALA A 107 6.80 -5.36 14.30
CA ALA A 107 7.34 -4.00 14.47
C ALA A 107 7.35 -3.31 13.10
N GLY A 108 7.00 -2.03 13.02
CA GLY A 108 6.87 -1.36 11.72
C GLY A 108 7.25 0.11 11.68
N PRO A 109 6.26 1.02 11.77
CA PRO A 109 6.49 2.44 11.54
C PRO A 109 7.35 3.05 12.66
N GLY A 110 7.95 4.21 12.44
CA GLY A 110 8.69 4.94 13.48
C GLY A 110 10.11 5.30 13.05
N SER A 111 11.04 5.35 14.00
CA SER A 111 12.44 5.71 13.77
C SER A 111 13.38 4.51 13.99
N PRO A 112 14.20 4.13 12.99
CA PRO A 112 15.19 3.07 13.15
C PRO A 112 16.25 3.45 14.19
N SER A 113 16.71 4.70 14.17
CA SER A 113 17.73 5.24 15.07
C SER A 113 17.23 5.25 16.51
N TYR A 114 15.98 5.65 16.74
CA TYR A 114 15.37 5.59 18.07
C TYR A 114 15.21 4.14 18.55
N ALA A 115 14.65 3.27 17.71
CA ALA A 115 14.51 1.85 18.04
C ALA A 115 15.85 1.21 18.42
N LEU A 116 16.92 1.44 17.66
CA LEU A 116 18.27 0.94 17.96
C LEU A 116 18.85 1.52 19.25
N SER A 117 18.60 2.81 19.53
CA SER A 117 19.07 3.46 20.77
C SER A 117 18.47 2.80 22.03
N VAL A 118 17.28 2.22 21.90
CA VAL A 118 16.58 1.52 22.99
C VAL A 118 16.93 0.03 23.01
N TRP A 119 16.86 -0.64 21.86
CA TRP A 119 16.94 -2.10 21.80
C TRP A 119 18.34 -2.65 21.98
N ARG A 120 19.38 -2.03 21.40
CA ARG A 120 20.75 -2.59 21.41
C ARG A 120 21.29 -2.84 22.82
N GLY A 121 20.97 -1.94 23.75
CA GLY A 121 21.39 -2.04 25.16
C GLY A 121 20.43 -2.81 26.06
N SER A 122 19.45 -3.52 25.48
CA SER A 122 18.36 -4.17 26.21
C SER A 122 18.30 -5.68 25.92
N PRO A 123 17.46 -6.46 26.66
CA PRO A 123 17.21 -7.87 26.34
C PRO A 123 16.37 -8.14 25.08
N VAL A 124 15.93 -7.10 24.35
CA VAL A 124 15.10 -7.27 23.14
C VAL A 124 15.81 -8.07 22.04
N PRO A 125 17.07 -7.81 21.67
CA PRO A 125 17.75 -8.54 20.60
C PRO A 125 17.93 -10.02 20.93
N GLU A 126 18.22 -10.35 22.19
CA GLU A 126 18.29 -11.73 22.69
C GLU A 126 16.93 -12.42 22.54
N ALA A 127 15.83 -11.78 22.97
CA ALA A 127 14.49 -12.35 22.87
C ALA A 127 14.06 -12.61 21.41
N LEU A 128 14.43 -11.71 20.48
CA LEU A 128 14.17 -11.88 19.05
C LEU A 128 15.04 -12.99 18.44
N THR A 129 16.32 -13.05 18.79
CA THR A 129 17.26 -14.10 18.37
C THR A 129 16.78 -15.48 18.82
N THR A 130 16.38 -15.61 20.08
CA THR A 130 15.80 -16.85 20.62
C THR A 130 14.57 -17.27 19.84
N LYS A 131 13.71 -16.33 19.43
CA LYS A 131 12.52 -16.67 18.62
C LYS A 131 12.88 -17.20 17.23
N LEU A 132 13.86 -16.59 16.57
CA LEU A 132 14.39 -17.05 15.28
C LEU A 132 15.14 -18.39 15.38
N ALA A 133 15.66 -18.74 16.56
CA ALA A 133 16.33 -20.00 16.83
C ALA A 133 15.36 -21.11 17.29
N ASP A 134 14.35 -20.74 18.07
CA ASP A 134 13.51 -21.68 18.83
C ASP A 134 12.09 -21.87 18.33
N GLY A 135 11.60 -20.96 17.49
CA GLY A 135 10.26 -21.02 16.91
C GLY A 135 9.43 -19.78 17.20
N GLY A 136 8.61 -19.42 16.23
CA GLY A 136 7.81 -18.21 16.20
C GLY A 136 8.09 -17.35 14.98
N ALA A 137 7.31 -16.29 14.83
CA ALA A 137 7.43 -15.33 13.74
C ALA A 137 7.99 -13.99 14.23
N VAL A 138 8.98 -13.47 13.52
CA VAL A 138 9.46 -12.09 13.63
C VAL A 138 9.12 -11.38 12.32
N VAL A 139 8.23 -10.38 12.39
CA VAL A 139 7.67 -9.67 11.25
C VAL A 139 8.00 -8.19 11.36
N PHE A 140 8.95 -7.71 10.57
CA PHE A 140 9.46 -6.34 10.68
C PHE A 140 9.21 -5.58 9.36
N SER A 141 8.73 -4.35 9.45
CA SER A 141 8.46 -3.48 8.29
C SER A 141 9.14 -2.13 8.41
N SER A 142 9.29 -1.42 7.29
CA SER A 142 9.70 0.00 7.25
C SER A 142 10.85 0.32 8.21
N ALA A 143 10.69 1.29 9.11
CA ALA A 143 11.71 1.70 10.08
C ALA A 143 12.25 0.55 10.94
N ALA A 144 11.40 -0.37 11.39
CA ALA A 144 11.86 -1.53 12.14
C ALA A 144 12.73 -2.46 11.28
N ALA A 145 12.37 -2.67 10.00
CA ALA A 145 13.12 -3.56 9.10
C ALA A 145 14.59 -3.13 8.91
N LEU A 146 14.88 -1.82 8.89
CA LEU A 146 16.24 -1.27 8.85
C LEU A 146 17.13 -1.80 10.00
N THR A 147 16.53 -2.11 11.15
CA THR A 147 17.27 -2.54 12.35
C THR A 147 17.75 -3.98 12.29
N LEU A 148 17.21 -4.83 11.40
CA LEU A 148 17.48 -6.27 11.37
C LEU A 148 18.92 -6.63 10.98
N GLY A 149 19.53 -5.81 10.13
CA GLY A 149 20.84 -6.06 9.53
C GLY A 149 22.01 -5.83 10.49
N ARG A 150 23.22 -6.07 9.99
CA ARG A 150 24.47 -5.75 10.71
C ARG A 150 24.66 -4.24 10.86
N PHE A 151 24.26 -3.49 9.83
CA PHE A 151 24.24 -2.03 9.80
C PHE A 151 22.83 -1.54 9.46
N SER A 152 22.51 -0.31 9.87
CA SER A 152 21.21 0.32 9.69
C SER A 152 21.36 1.74 9.15
N VAL A 153 20.43 2.14 8.28
CA VAL A 153 20.35 3.49 7.73
C VAL A 153 19.66 4.42 8.74
N PRO A 154 20.31 5.51 9.20
CA PRO A 154 19.66 6.56 9.98
C PRO A 154 18.94 7.53 9.03
N VAL A 155 17.82 7.06 8.46
CA VAL A 155 17.18 7.73 7.32
C VAL A 155 16.72 9.15 7.65
N TYR A 156 16.14 9.39 8.83
CA TYR A 156 15.62 10.71 9.18
C TYR A 156 16.75 11.71 9.44
N GLU A 157 17.83 11.26 10.06
CA GLU A 157 19.03 12.06 10.26
C GLU A 157 19.66 12.49 8.92
N ILE A 158 19.72 11.58 7.95
CA ILE A 158 20.30 11.87 6.63
C ILE A 158 19.34 12.70 5.78
N TYR A 159 18.06 12.33 5.70
CA TYR A 159 17.10 12.89 4.77
C TYR A 159 16.40 14.14 5.30
N LYS A 160 15.98 14.15 6.57
CA LYS A 160 15.22 15.26 7.17
C LYS A 160 16.12 16.27 7.90
N VAL A 161 17.10 15.78 8.67
CA VAL A 161 18.02 16.67 9.42
C VAL A 161 19.16 17.17 8.53
N GLY A 162 19.58 16.39 7.54
CA GLY A 162 20.65 16.76 6.61
C GLY A 162 22.06 16.41 7.10
N LEU A 163 22.20 15.43 8.00
CA LEU A 163 23.50 14.94 8.44
C LEU A 163 24.26 14.25 7.29
N PRO A 164 25.61 14.22 7.34
CA PRO A 164 26.41 13.42 6.43
C PRO A 164 26.01 11.94 6.45
N VAL A 165 26.21 11.24 5.34
CA VAL A 165 25.93 9.79 5.26
C VAL A 165 26.83 9.02 6.23
N HIS A 166 26.22 8.11 6.98
CA HIS A 166 26.90 7.23 7.93
C HIS A 166 26.02 6.02 8.21
N TRP A 167 26.63 4.95 8.74
CA TRP A 167 25.92 3.76 9.20
C TRP A 167 25.77 3.78 10.72
N LEU A 168 24.62 3.33 11.20
CA LEU A 168 24.49 2.85 12.57
C LEU A 168 24.79 1.36 12.60
N ASP A 169 25.25 0.85 13.74
CA ASP A 169 25.25 -0.59 13.95
C ASP A 169 23.80 -1.08 14.16
N GLY A 170 23.40 -2.13 13.44
CA GLY A 170 22.08 -2.77 13.55
C GLY A 170 22.01 -3.82 14.66
N LEU A 171 20.95 -4.62 14.68
CA LEU A 171 20.74 -5.70 15.65
C LEU A 171 21.44 -7.01 15.26
N ASP A 172 21.89 -7.14 14.01
CA ASP A 172 22.53 -8.34 13.46
C ASP A 172 21.67 -9.62 13.57
N LEU A 173 20.34 -9.47 13.53
CA LEU A 173 19.38 -10.57 13.63
C LEU A 173 19.38 -11.44 12.37
N LEU A 174 19.69 -10.86 11.21
CA LEU A 174 19.78 -11.63 9.97
C LEU A 174 20.87 -12.70 10.03
N ARG A 175 22.01 -12.41 10.69
CA ARG A 175 23.06 -13.41 10.91
C ARG A 175 22.54 -14.58 11.74
N ALA A 176 21.77 -14.31 12.80
CA ALA A 176 21.14 -15.35 13.61
C ALA A 176 20.09 -16.17 12.81
N ALA A 177 19.44 -15.54 11.83
CA ALA A 177 18.52 -16.19 10.89
C ALA A 177 19.24 -16.94 9.74
N GLY A 178 20.58 -17.02 9.75
CA GLY A 178 21.34 -17.77 8.75
C GLY A 178 21.63 -17.00 7.46
N PHE A 179 21.50 -15.67 7.46
CA PHE A 179 22.00 -14.83 6.38
C PHE A 179 23.50 -14.60 6.55
N GLU A 180 24.28 -15.03 5.57
CA GLU A 180 25.74 -14.91 5.58
C GLU A 180 26.22 -13.49 5.27
N GLY A 181 27.43 -13.15 5.73
CA GLY A 181 28.07 -11.87 5.49
C GLY A 181 27.52 -10.73 6.35
N SER A 182 27.75 -9.49 5.90
CA SER A 182 27.27 -8.27 6.56
C SER A 182 26.01 -7.75 5.85
N CYS A 183 24.89 -8.46 6.03
CA CYS A 183 23.63 -8.09 5.39
C CYS A 183 23.04 -6.78 5.98
N VAL A 184 22.62 -5.87 5.11
CA VAL A 184 21.89 -4.65 5.43
C VAL A 184 20.51 -4.73 4.81
N VAL A 185 19.46 -4.34 5.53
CA VAL A 185 18.10 -4.28 4.97
C VAL A 185 17.81 -2.84 4.57
N ILE A 186 17.26 -2.63 3.38
CA ILE A 186 16.73 -1.34 2.93
C ILE A 186 15.28 -1.55 2.46
N PRO A 187 14.28 -1.21 3.30
CA PRO A 187 12.87 -1.18 2.91
C PRO A 187 12.60 0.04 2.01
N HIS A 188 11.37 0.24 1.53
CA HIS A 188 11.03 1.35 0.64
C HIS A 188 12.03 1.47 -0.53
N TYR A 189 12.45 0.33 -1.10
CA TYR A 189 13.60 0.27 -1.99
C TYR A 189 13.35 0.98 -3.32
N ASP A 190 12.13 0.87 -3.85
CA ASP A 190 11.64 1.52 -5.06
C ASP A 190 10.90 2.85 -4.80
N ASN A 191 10.96 3.39 -3.57
CA ASN A 191 10.21 4.59 -3.18
C ASN A 191 10.33 5.73 -4.21
N ALA A 192 9.18 6.21 -4.66
CA ALA A 192 9.03 7.25 -5.67
C ALA A 192 8.31 8.52 -5.18
N GLU A 193 8.10 8.68 -3.86
CA GLU A 193 7.41 9.84 -3.28
C GLU A 193 8.06 11.20 -3.64
N GLY A 194 9.36 11.22 -3.95
CA GLY A 194 10.06 12.45 -4.34
C GLY A 194 9.56 13.06 -5.64
N GLY A 195 8.94 12.26 -6.52
CA GLY A 195 8.40 12.67 -7.83
C GLY A 195 9.45 13.23 -8.79
N THR A 196 9.94 14.43 -8.53
CA THR A 196 10.96 15.16 -9.32
C THR A 196 12.40 14.86 -8.89
N HIS A 197 12.60 14.14 -7.79
CA HIS A 197 13.92 13.77 -7.28
C HIS A 197 13.96 12.32 -6.79
N ASP A 198 15.16 11.76 -6.70
CA ASP A 198 15.39 10.35 -6.36
C ASP A 198 15.24 10.09 -4.86
N THR A 199 14.13 9.44 -4.48
CA THR A 199 13.84 8.97 -3.11
C THR A 199 13.96 7.46 -2.95
N ARG A 200 14.47 6.75 -3.96
CA ARG A 200 14.67 5.30 -3.87
C ARG A 200 15.60 4.96 -2.72
N PHE A 201 15.56 3.71 -2.28
CA PHE A 201 16.41 3.17 -1.23
C PHE A 201 16.15 3.84 0.12
N CYS A 202 14.88 3.93 0.54
CA CYS A 202 14.46 4.57 1.78
C CYS A 202 14.90 6.05 1.85
N TYR A 203 14.46 6.87 0.89
CA TYR A 203 14.74 8.32 0.79
C TYR A 203 16.22 8.71 0.64
N LEU A 204 17.13 7.75 0.45
CA LEU A 204 18.55 8.05 0.26
C LEU A 204 18.82 8.62 -1.14
N GLY A 205 18.24 8.01 -2.16
CA GLY A 205 18.61 8.15 -3.57
C GLY A 205 19.95 7.48 -3.88
N GLU A 206 20.18 7.16 -5.16
CA GLU A 206 21.34 6.36 -5.62
C GLU A 206 22.66 6.96 -5.16
N ARG A 207 22.81 8.29 -5.28
CA ARG A 207 24.05 8.99 -4.95
C ARG A 207 24.48 8.77 -3.50
N ARG A 208 23.53 8.81 -2.55
CA ARG A 208 23.83 8.60 -1.13
C ARG A 208 24.04 7.12 -0.83
N LEU A 209 23.24 6.23 -1.42
CA LEU A 209 23.41 4.79 -1.26
C LEU A 209 24.80 4.34 -1.69
N VAL A 210 25.28 4.74 -2.88
CA VAL A 210 26.61 4.39 -3.37
C VAL A 210 27.72 4.87 -2.42
N ALA A 211 27.60 6.08 -1.89
CA ALA A 211 28.55 6.61 -0.91
C ALA A 211 28.55 5.81 0.40
N MET A 212 27.37 5.37 0.85
CA MET A 212 27.22 4.51 2.02
C MET A 212 27.75 3.10 1.77
N GLU A 213 27.51 2.49 0.61
CA GLU A 213 28.03 1.17 0.23
C GLU A 213 29.57 1.13 0.28
N ALA A 214 30.24 2.22 -0.08
CA ALA A 214 31.71 2.33 -0.03
C ALA A 214 32.28 2.34 1.41
N MET A 215 31.45 2.56 2.43
CA MET A 215 31.84 2.53 3.84
C MET A 215 31.70 1.13 4.47
N LEU A 216 31.06 0.18 3.77
CA LEU A 216 30.78 -1.15 4.29
C LEU A 216 31.97 -2.10 4.09
N PRO A 217 32.08 -3.16 4.93
CA PRO A 217 33.09 -4.21 4.71
C PRO A 217 32.85 -4.99 3.42
N ASP A 218 33.88 -5.69 2.96
CA ASP A 218 33.88 -6.41 1.67
C ASP A 218 32.82 -7.51 1.54
N ASP A 219 32.41 -8.09 2.66
CA ASP A 219 31.37 -9.13 2.74
C ASP A 219 29.95 -8.55 2.87
N ALA A 220 29.80 -7.23 2.86
CA ALA A 220 28.51 -6.59 2.97
C ALA A 220 27.71 -6.60 1.68
N TRP A 221 26.40 -6.61 1.85
CA TRP A 221 25.43 -6.59 0.78
C TRP A 221 24.09 -6.05 1.28
N VAL A 222 23.29 -5.54 0.36
CA VAL A 222 22.00 -4.89 0.61
C VAL A 222 20.88 -5.84 0.17
N LEU A 223 19.96 -6.08 1.10
CA LEU A 223 18.66 -6.69 0.89
C LEU A 223 17.63 -5.57 0.75
N GLY A 224 17.34 -5.20 -0.49
CA GLY A 224 16.34 -4.22 -0.86
C GLY A 224 14.94 -4.84 -0.93
N ILE A 225 13.97 -4.22 -0.27
CA ILE A 225 12.56 -4.65 -0.33
C ILE A 225 11.70 -3.48 -0.81
N ASP A 226 11.04 -3.69 -1.94
CA ASP A 226 10.15 -2.70 -2.54
C ASP A 226 8.92 -2.44 -1.66
N GLU A 227 8.27 -1.29 -1.88
CA GLU A 227 7.04 -0.93 -1.21
C GLU A 227 5.93 -1.95 -1.47
N HIS A 228 5.06 -2.15 -0.47
CA HIS A 228 3.98 -3.15 -0.50
C HIS A 228 4.45 -4.55 -0.95
N THR A 229 5.66 -4.92 -0.55
CA THR A 229 6.29 -6.21 -0.84
C THR A 229 6.83 -6.81 0.45
N VAL A 230 6.74 -8.14 0.57
CA VAL A 230 7.21 -8.90 1.73
C VAL A 230 8.10 -10.05 1.28
N LEU A 231 9.24 -10.19 1.95
CA LEU A 231 10.04 -11.39 1.95
C LEU A 231 9.65 -12.21 3.18
N MET A 232 9.07 -13.40 2.97
CA MET A 232 8.80 -14.36 4.03
C MET A 232 9.79 -15.53 3.92
N VAL A 233 10.52 -15.82 4.99
CA VAL A 233 11.50 -16.89 5.05
C VAL A 233 11.10 -17.91 6.11
N ASP A 234 10.95 -19.15 5.68
CA ASP A 234 10.88 -20.32 6.55
C ASP A 234 12.31 -20.81 6.81
N LEU A 235 12.79 -20.62 8.03
CA LEU A 235 14.17 -20.91 8.42
C LEU A 235 14.42 -22.42 8.63
N ASP A 236 13.36 -23.20 8.82
CA ASP A 236 13.43 -24.66 8.94
C ASP A 236 13.53 -25.30 7.57
N ALA A 237 12.66 -24.91 6.65
CA ALA A 237 12.66 -25.39 5.27
C ALA A 237 13.74 -24.73 4.39
N ARG A 238 14.36 -23.64 4.85
CA ARG A 238 15.26 -22.77 4.07
C ARG A 238 14.62 -22.26 2.78
N THR A 239 13.31 -22.02 2.81
CA THR A 239 12.54 -21.50 1.68
C THR A 239 12.16 -20.06 1.93
N ALA A 240 12.17 -19.26 0.88
CA ALA A 240 11.71 -17.88 0.88
C ALA A 240 10.61 -17.69 -0.16
N VAL A 241 9.69 -16.78 0.12
CA VAL A 241 8.61 -16.38 -0.77
C VAL A 241 8.58 -14.87 -0.80
N VAL A 242 8.62 -14.28 -2.00
CA VAL A 242 8.35 -12.86 -2.21
C VAL A 242 6.90 -12.72 -2.63
N SER A 243 6.15 -11.92 -1.89
CA SER A 243 4.74 -11.62 -2.17
C SER A 243 4.53 -10.11 -2.14
N GLY A 244 3.50 -9.62 -2.83
CA GLY A 244 3.19 -8.20 -2.92
C GLY A 244 3.31 -7.66 -4.35
N ARG A 245 3.51 -6.35 -4.48
CA ARG A 245 3.44 -5.65 -5.77
C ARG A 245 4.78 -5.51 -6.49
N GLY A 246 5.86 -5.39 -5.74
CA GLY A 246 7.21 -5.19 -6.26
C GLY A 246 8.03 -6.47 -6.22
N GLY A 247 9.31 -6.32 -5.92
CA GLY A 247 10.24 -7.41 -5.78
C GLY A 247 11.23 -7.22 -4.62
N LEU A 248 12.16 -8.16 -4.58
CA LEU A 248 13.32 -8.14 -3.72
C LEU A 248 14.56 -7.87 -4.57
N THR A 249 15.44 -6.99 -4.11
CA THR A 249 16.74 -6.76 -4.75
C THR A 249 17.87 -7.20 -3.83
N VAL A 250 18.73 -8.09 -4.30
CA VAL A 250 20.03 -8.36 -3.67
C VAL A 250 21.06 -7.51 -4.40
N ARG A 251 21.69 -6.58 -3.69
CA ARG A 251 22.68 -5.67 -4.24
C ARG A 251 24.01 -5.78 -3.51
N ARG A 252 25.11 -5.89 -4.27
CA ARG A 252 26.46 -5.89 -3.73
C ARG A 252 27.41 -5.17 -4.68
N ARG A 253 28.12 -4.17 -4.15
CA ARG A 253 29.12 -3.37 -4.90
C ARG A 253 28.56 -2.85 -6.23
N GLY A 254 27.34 -2.31 -6.20
CA GLY A 254 26.66 -1.77 -7.38
C GLY A 254 26.04 -2.80 -8.33
N ALA A 255 26.30 -4.09 -8.16
CA ALA A 255 25.62 -5.14 -8.92
C ALA A 255 24.32 -5.54 -8.21
N SER A 256 23.20 -5.51 -8.93
CA SER A 256 21.87 -5.86 -8.41
C SER A 256 21.31 -7.09 -9.11
N GLN A 257 20.69 -7.97 -8.34
CA GLN A 257 19.87 -9.07 -8.82
C GLN A 257 18.45 -8.93 -8.23
N VAL A 258 17.45 -8.89 -9.11
CA VAL A 258 16.04 -8.70 -8.74
C VAL A 258 15.31 -10.05 -8.73
N PHE A 259 14.50 -10.27 -7.71
CA PHE A 259 13.64 -11.42 -7.52
C PHE A 259 12.18 -10.93 -7.44
N PRO A 260 11.36 -11.13 -8.49
CA PRO A 260 9.99 -10.66 -8.51
C PRO A 260 9.08 -11.47 -7.56
N ALA A 261 7.96 -10.86 -7.14
CA ALA A 261 6.93 -11.55 -6.38
C ALA A 261 6.35 -12.77 -7.12
N GLY A 262 5.90 -13.77 -6.36
CA GLY A 262 5.18 -14.95 -6.86
C GLY A 262 6.04 -16.15 -7.22
N GLN A 263 7.37 -16.05 -7.16
CA GLN A 263 8.27 -17.20 -7.35
C GLN A 263 8.80 -17.70 -6.00
N PRO A 264 8.57 -18.98 -5.63
CA PRO A 264 9.25 -19.60 -4.52
C PRO A 264 10.76 -19.62 -4.79
N LEU A 265 11.56 -19.24 -3.80
CA LEU A 265 13.01 -19.21 -3.91
C LEU A 265 13.65 -19.93 -2.72
N GLY A 266 14.78 -20.61 -2.96
CA GLY A 266 15.59 -21.12 -1.86
C GLY A 266 16.33 -19.98 -1.19
N LEU A 267 16.46 -20.01 0.15
CA LEU A 267 17.30 -19.05 0.86
C LEU A 267 18.75 -19.08 0.32
N ASP A 268 19.23 -20.26 -0.07
CA ASP A 268 20.55 -20.43 -0.69
C ASP A 268 20.72 -19.66 -2.01
N ALA A 269 19.65 -19.43 -2.77
CA ALA A 269 19.69 -18.65 -4.01
C ALA A 269 19.91 -17.16 -3.71
N LEU A 270 19.28 -16.62 -2.66
CA LEU A 270 19.55 -15.26 -2.19
C LEU A 270 21.00 -15.11 -1.71
N LEU A 271 21.47 -16.10 -0.94
CA LEU A 271 22.84 -16.07 -0.42
C LEU A 271 23.88 -16.23 -1.54
N ALA A 272 23.59 -17.00 -2.58
CA ALA A 272 24.44 -17.08 -3.76
C ALA A 272 24.52 -15.73 -4.50
N ALA A 273 23.39 -15.04 -4.66
CA ALA A 273 23.36 -13.68 -5.20
C ALA A 273 24.20 -12.72 -4.35
N ALA A 274 24.07 -12.79 -3.02
CA ALA A 274 24.83 -11.98 -2.08
C ALA A 274 26.35 -12.25 -2.15
N ARG A 275 26.76 -13.50 -2.40
CA ARG A 275 28.18 -13.85 -2.60
C ARG A 275 28.75 -13.35 -3.94
N GLY A 276 27.92 -12.89 -4.87
CA GLY A 276 28.34 -12.49 -6.22
C GLY A 276 28.59 -13.68 -7.14
N SER A 277 28.15 -14.88 -6.76
CA SER A 277 28.22 -16.07 -7.62
C SER A 277 27.02 -16.07 -8.55
N VAL A 278 27.16 -15.46 -9.73
CA VAL A 278 26.18 -15.61 -10.80
C VAL A 278 26.29 -17.04 -11.33
N SER A 279 25.31 -17.89 -11.02
CA SER A 279 25.06 -19.07 -11.86
C SER A 279 24.55 -18.54 -13.19
N ALA A 280 25.46 -18.41 -14.16
CA ALA A 280 25.07 -18.36 -15.55
C ALA A 280 24.34 -19.67 -15.84
N ALA A 281 23.01 -19.64 -15.78
CA ALA A 281 22.20 -20.64 -16.44
C ALA A 281 22.63 -20.64 -17.91
N ARG A 282 23.47 -21.60 -18.27
CA ARG A 282 23.90 -21.86 -19.64
C ARG A 282 22.63 -22.02 -20.47
N ARG A 283 22.29 -21.01 -21.26
CA ARG A 283 21.57 -21.25 -22.51
C ARG A 283 22.61 -21.80 -23.47
N ASP A 284 22.48 -23.07 -23.82
CA ASP A 284 23.28 -23.68 -24.88
C ASP A 284 23.16 -22.83 -26.16
N PRO A 285 24.27 -22.42 -26.79
CA PRO A 285 24.19 -21.75 -28.08
C PRO A 285 24.11 -22.79 -29.20
N ALA A 286 23.01 -22.76 -29.95
CA ALA A 286 22.97 -23.34 -31.30
C ALA A 286 23.74 -22.41 -32.28
N PRO A 287 24.38 -22.95 -33.34
CA PRO A 287 25.46 -22.25 -34.03
C PRO A 287 24.98 -21.47 -35.27
N ALA A 288 25.53 -20.26 -35.44
CA ALA A 288 25.76 -19.48 -36.67
C ALA A 288 25.95 -18.03 -36.21
N GLY A 289 26.92 -17.22 -36.61
CA GLY A 289 27.81 -17.16 -37.76
C GLY A 289 28.59 -15.84 -37.59
N ALA A 290 29.80 -15.77 -38.11
CA ALA A 290 30.72 -14.66 -37.90
C ALA A 290 30.23 -13.34 -38.51
N SER A 291 30.36 -12.24 -37.76
CA SER A 291 30.75 -10.93 -38.28
C SER A 291 31.23 -10.03 -37.14
N GLU A 292 32.50 -9.63 -37.22
CA GLU A 292 33.11 -8.58 -36.41
C GLU A 292 32.43 -7.23 -36.68
N GLY A 293 32.14 -6.47 -35.62
CA GLY A 293 31.63 -5.11 -35.70
C GLY A 293 31.91 -4.37 -34.39
N ALA A 294 32.74 -3.33 -34.49
CA ALA A 294 33.31 -2.56 -33.40
C ALA A 294 32.27 -1.80 -32.55
N GLY A 295 32.70 -1.43 -31.34
CA GLY A 295 31.84 -1.02 -30.23
C GLY A 295 31.00 0.24 -30.44
N LEU A 296 29.80 0.18 -29.88
CA LEU A 296 28.99 1.32 -29.45
C LEU A 296 28.39 0.96 -28.07
N PRO A 297 28.28 1.91 -27.12
CA PRO A 297 27.70 1.63 -25.81
C PRO A 297 26.21 1.30 -25.97
N LEU A 298 25.76 0.22 -25.32
CA LEU A 298 24.35 -0.14 -25.24
C LEU A 298 23.56 0.97 -24.52
N PRO A 299 22.34 1.32 -24.99
CA PRO A 299 21.49 2.25 -24.28
C PRO A 299 21.15 1.68 -22.90
N HIS A 300 21.27 2.51 -21.87
CA HIS A 300 20.64 2.24 -20.59
C HIS A 300 19.17 1.90 -20.84
N ALA A 301 18.76 0.71 -20.41
CA ALA A 301 17.36 0.36 -20.34
C ALA A 301 16.69 1.45 -19.48
N GLU A 302 15.82 2.24 -20.11
CA GLU A 302 14.96 3.18 -19.41
C GLU A 302 14.24 2.42 -18.29
N ALA A 303 14.44 2.90 -17.07
CA ALA A 303 13.66 2.48 -15.93
C ALA A 303 12.16 2.68 -16.26
N PRO A 304 11.27 1.75 -15.86
CA PRO A 304 9.85 1.93 -16.02
C PRO A 304 9.40 3.24 -15.33
N PRO A 305 8.34 3.90 -15.82
CA PRO A 305 7.91 5.19 -15.29
C PRO A 305 7.60 5.08 -13.79
N ALA A 306 8.01 6.11 -13.04
CA ALA A 306 7.88 6.23 -11.59
C ALA A 306 6.52 5.73 -11.07
N GLY A 307 6.56 4.67 -10.26
CA GLY A 307 5.36 4.01 -9.73
C GLY A 307 4.60 4.94 -8.77
N ARG A 308 3.35 5.26 -9.10
CA ARG A 308 2.41 5.89 -8.16
C ARG A 308 2.14 4.93 -6.99
N SER A 309 1.87 5.47 -5.80
CA SER A 309 1.43 4.65 -4.67
C SER A 309 0.18 3.83 -5.01
N PRO A 310 -0.09 2.72 -4.29
CA PRO A 310 -1.21 1.85 -4.64
C PRO A 310 -2.58 2.54 -4.57
N LEU A 311 -2.80 3.38 -3.55
CA LEU A 311 -4.03 4.17 -3.44
C LEU A 311 -4.18 5.11 -4.64
N LEU A 312 -3.13 5.86 -5.01
CA LEU A 312 -3.19 6.78 -6.15
C LEU A 312 -3.33 6.07 -7.50
N SER A 313 -2.83 4.83 -7.61
CA SER A 313 -3.05 3.99 -8.78
C SER A 313 -4.54 3.60 -8.91
N GLU A 314 -5.17 3.23 -7.79
CA GLU A 314 -6.59 2.88 -7.74
C GLU A 314 -7.49 4.10 -7.95
N VAL A 315 -7.14 5.25 -7.39
CA VAL A 315 -7.79 6.55 -7.64
C VAL A 315 -7.82 6.84 -9.15
N ALA A 316 -6.66 6.72 -9.83
CA ALA A 316 -6.58 6.98 -11.26
C ALA A 316 -7.43 6.01 -12.09
N ARG A 317 -7.51 4.74 -11.69
CA ARG A 317 -8.35 3.73 -12.35
C ARG A 317 -9.84 4.05 -12.20
N LEU A 318 -10.27 4.43 -10.99
CA LEU A 318 -11.66 4.77 -10.69
C LEU A 318 -12.08 6.09 -11.33
N GLU A 319 -11.19 7.07 -11.38
CA GLU A 319 -11.40 8.32 -12.14
C GLU A 319 -11.62 8.03 -13.63
N GLN A 320 -10.79 7.19 -14.25
CA GLN A 320 -10.99 6.78 -15.65
C GLN A 320 -12.33 6.04 -15.87
N ALA A 321 -12.73 5.17 -14.93
CA ALA A 321 -14.01 4.48 -14.99
C ALA A 321 -15.19 5.48 -14.90
N PHE A 322 -15.08 6.48 -14.04
CA PHE A 322 -16.04 7.57 -13.93
C PHE A 322 -16.14 8.37 -15.24
N GLU A 323 -15.01 8.75 -15.85
CA GLU A 323 -15.02 9.47 -17.14
C GLU A 323 -15.76 8.69 -18.22
N ALA A 324 -15.47 7.39 -18.33
CA ALA A 324 -16.12 6.52 -19.29
C ALA A 324 -17.63 6.42 -19.03
N ALA A 325 -18.06 6.37 -17.77
CA ALA A 325 -19.46 6.34 -17.39
C ALA A 325 -20.19 7.66 -17.72
N ILE A 326 -19.57 8.81 -17.46
CA ILE A 326 -20.10 10.13 -17.83
C ILE A 326 -20.24 10.26 -19.35
N ALA A 327 -19.19 9.91 -20.10
CA ALA A 327 -19.22 9.91 -21.57
C ALA A 327 -20.31 8.98 -22.14
N GLY A 328 -20.51 7.82 -21.49
CA GLY A 328 -21.55 6.85 -21.85
C GLY A 328 -22.95 7.17 -21.33
N ARG A 329 -23.15 8.28 -20.59
CA ARG A 329 -24.41 8.64 -19.90
C ARG A 329 -24.94 7.54 -18.97
N LYS A 330 -24.05 6.82 -18.30
CA LYS A 330 -24.38 5.73 -17.37
C LYS A 330 -24.26 6.23 -15.93
N ALA A 331 -25.29 6.91 -15.43
CA ALA A 331 -25.30 7.46 -14.08
C ALA A 331 -25.04 6.41 -12.97
N PRO A 332 -25.60 5.17 -13.02
CA PRO A 332 -25.31 4.15 -12.02
C PRO A 332 -23.82 3.79 -11.96
N ASP A 333 -23.18 3.55 -13.11
CA ASP A 333 -21.76 3.20 -13.20
C ASP A 333 -20.86 4.34 -12.67
N ALA A 334 -21.24 5.60 -12.92
CA ALA A 334 -20.52 6.76 -12.40
C ALA A 334 -20.63 6.86 -10.87
N ALA A 335 -21.83 6.62 -10.31
CA ALA A 335 -22.04 6.59 -8.86
C ALA A 335 -21.28 5.42 -8.22
N GLU A 336 -21.25 4.25 -8.86
CA GLU A 336 -20.48 3.09 -8.39
C GLU A 336 -18.98 3.39 -8.33
N ALA A 337 -18.41 4.08 -9.32
CA ALA A 337 -17.01 4.50 -9.29
C ALA A 337 -16.69 5.41 -8.09
N ILE A 338 -17.57 6.37 -7.77
CA ILE A 338 -17.45 7.26 -6.60
C ILE A 338 -17.49 6.46 -5.29
N LEU A 339 -18.48 5.57 -5.13
CA LEU A 339 -18.61 4.75 -3.92
C LEU A 339 -17.44 3.78 -3.74
N ASN A 340 -16.92 3.23 -4.83
CA ASN A 340 -15.72 2.41 -4.81
C ASN A 340 -14.48 3.21 -4.40
N LEU A 341 -14.39 4.48 -4.79
CA LEU A 341 -13.31 5.37 -4.37
C LEU A 341 -13.38 5.69 -2.88
N ASP A 342 -14.58 6.00 -2.36
CA ASP A 342 -14.80 6.20 -0.92
C ASP A 342 -14.40 4.97 -0.10
N ARG A 343 -14.81 3.77 -0.53
CA ARG A 343 -14.40 2.52 0.09
C ARG A 343 -12.88 2.32 0.07
N ALA A 344 -12.22 2.60 -1.06
CA ALA A 344 -10.76 2.50 -1.14
C ALA A 344 -10.10 3.46 -0.14
N ILE A 345 -10.54 4.71 -0.06
CA ILE A 345 -10.01 5.68 0.93
C ILE A 345 -10.16 5.14 2.36
N ALA A 346 -11.32 4.58 2.70
CA ALA A 346 -11.56 4.00 4.03
C ALA A 346 -10.70 2.77 4.32
N GLU A 347 -10.47 1.90 3.33
CA GLU A 347 -9.62 0.71 3.49
C GLU A 347 -8.14 1.08 3.73
N TRP A 348 -7.69 2.17 3.12
CA TRP A 348 -6.32 2.67 3.26
C TRP A 348 -6.12 3.57 4.48
N ALA A 349 -7.18 3.94 5.19
CA ALA A 349 -7.10 4.80 6.39
C ALA A 349 -6.38 4.14 7.59
N ALA A 350 -6.29 2.81 7.60
CA ALA A 350 -5.56 2.05 8.62
C ALA A 350 -4.04 1.98 8.36
N ASP A 351 -3.58 2.42 7.19
CA ASP A 351 -2.15 2.50 6.90
C ASP A 351 -1.50 3.55 7.80
N THR A 352 -0.53 3.12 8.60
CA THR A 352 0.15 3.98 9.59
C THR A 352 1.24 4.85 8.97
N LEU A 353 1.55 4.65 7.68
CA LEU A 353 2.48 5.50 6.94
C LEU A 353 1.87 6.89 6.70
N GLN A 354 2.53 7.92 7.20
CA GLN A 354 2.13 9.32 7.02
C GLN A 354 2.48 9.79 5.61
N THR A 355 1.58 9.56 4.66
CA THR A 355 1.63 10.12 3.30
C THR A 355 0.45 11.06 3.05
N ASP A 356 0.59 12.02 2.13
CA ASP A 356 -0.49 12.96 1.75
C ASP A 356 -1.52 12.32 0.78
N ASP A 357 -1.38 11.02 0.50
CA ASP A 357 -2.18 10.31 -0.50
C ASP A 357 -3.69 10.24 -0.19
N PRO A 358 -4.13 10.02 1.07
CA PRO A 358 -5.55 10.02 1.40
C PRO A 358 -6.22 11.37 1.14
N ASP A 359 -5.52 12.49 1.37
CA ASP A 359 -6.05 13.83 1.14
C ASP A 359 -6.18 14.11 -0.36
N ARG A 360 -5.20 13.70 -1.15
CA ARG A 360 -5.28 13.75 -2.63
C ARG A 360 -6.44 12.90 -3.16
N ALA A 361 -6.62 11.69 -2.64
CA ALA A 361 -7.73 10.82 -3.02
C ALA A 361 -9.10 11.43 -2.67
N ARG A 362 -9.22 12.07 -1.49
CA ARG A 362 -10.44 12.77 -1.08
C ARG A 362 -10.74 13.99 -1.95
N ALA A 363 -9.72 14.73 -2.39
CA ALA A 363 -9.90 15.83 -3.33
C ALA A 363 -10.47 15.35 -4.68
N VAL A 364 -9.99 14.21 -5.19
CA VAL A 364 -10.54 13.58 -6.40
C VAL A 364 -11.99 13.16 -6.15
N LEU A 365 -12.29 12.48 -5.03
CA LEU A 365 -13.66 12.08 -4.68
C LEU A 365 -14.63 13.27 -4.71
N HIS A 366 -14.29 14.39 -4.07
CA HIS A 366 -15.11 15.60 -4.08
C HIS A 366 -15.30 16.17 -5.49
N SER A 367 -14.25 16.13 -6.34
CA SER A 367 -14.36 16.54 -7.74
C SER A 367 -15.33 15.66 -8.52
N LEU A 368 -15.27 14.33 -8.36
CA LEU A 368 -16.17 13.41 -9.05
C LEU A 368 -17.63 13.61 -8.61
N VAL A 369 -17.88 13.80 -7.31
CA VAL A 369 -19.23 14.10 -6.77
C VAL A 369 -19.79 15.39 -7.39
N GLN A 370 -18.99 16.46 -7.43
CA GLN A 370 -19.40 17.72 -8.04
C GLN A 370 -19.76 17.55 -9.52
N ARG A 371 -18.92 16.85 -10.29
CA ARG A 371 -19.11 16.63 -11.72
C ARG A 371 -20.31 15.73 -12.02
N LEU A 372 -20.58 14.74 -11.18
CA LEU A 372 -21.82 13.95 -11.28
C LEU A 372 -23.05 14.84 -11.03
N GLY A 373 -22.98 15.73 -10.04
CA GLY A 373 -24.02 16.73 -9.78
C GLY A 373 -24.28 17.66 -10.97
N GLU A 374 -23.23 18.16 -11.62
CA GLU A 374 -23.33 18.99 -12.83
C GLU A 374 -23.96 18.22 -14.00
N ALA A 375 -23.55 16.96 -14.22
CA ALA A 375 -24.14 16.11 -15.25
C ALA A 375 -25.62 15.78 -14.96
N ALA A 376 -25.98 15.64 -13.68
CA ALA A 376 -27.36 15.41 -13.25
C ALA A 376 -28.23 16.67 -13.26
N ALA A 377 -27.65 17.88 -13.34
CA ALA A 377 -28.39 19.15 -13.26
C ALA A 377 -29.46 19.30 -14.34
N GLY A 378 -29.31 18.64 -15.49
CA GLY A 378 -30.36 18.56 -16.52
C GLY A 378 -31.44 17.53 -16.22
N GLY A 379 -31.06 16.36 -15.67
CA GLY A 379 -31.98 15.27 -15.35
C GLY A 379 -32.79 15.46 -14.07
N LEU A 380 -32.34 16.34 -13.17
CA LEU A 380 -33.06 16.72 -11.95
C LEU A 380 -34.08 17.85 -12.18
N ARG A 381 -34.15 18.42 -13.38
CA ARG A 381 -35.19 19.40 -13.74
C ARG A 381 -36.54 18.71 -13.86
N ASP A 382 -37.62 19.41 -13.52
CA ASP A 382 -38.96 18.93 -13.80
C ASP A 382 -39.11 18.77 -15.33
N PRO A 383 -39.36 17.55 -15.84
CA PRO A 383 -39.55 17.34 -17.28
C PRO A 383 -40.65 18.23 -17.86
N ARG A 384 -41.61 18.67 -17.02
CA ARG A 384 -42.68 19.57 -17.44
C ARG A 384 -42.16 20.93 -17.86
N GLU A 385 -41.18 21.48 -17.17
CA GLU A 385 -40.58 22.78 -17.53
C GLU A 385 -39.89 22.74 -18.89
N LEU A 386 -39.25 21.61 -19.22
CA LEU A 386 -38.58 21.42 -20.51
C LEU A 386 -39.58 21.24 -21.65
N LEU A 387 -40.69 20.55 -21.41
CA LEU A 387 -41.71 20.27 -22.42
C LEU A 387 -42.74 21.40 -22.59
N ALA A 388 -42.93 22.26 -21.58
CA ALA A 388 -43.97 23.29 -21.55
C ALA A 388 -44.03 24.16 -22.82
N PRO A 389 -42.93 24.75 -23.33
CA PRO A 389 -43.01 25.62 -24.52
C PRO A 389 -43.51 24.89 -25.77
N LEU A 390 -43.15 23.62 -25.93
CA LEU A 390 -43.59 22.79 -27.05
C LEU A 390 -45.06 22.39 -26.89
N VAL A 391 -45.45 21.94 -25.68
CA VAL A 391 -46.81 21.49 -25.39
C VAL A 391 -47.80 22.65 -25.48
N GLU A 392 -47.46 23.82 -24.94
CA GLU A 392 -48.28 25.04 -25.02
C GLU A 392 -48.47 25.51 -26.46
N SER A 393 -47.44 25.42 -27.30
CA SER A 393 -47.54 25.71 -28.73
C SER A 393 -48.50 24.76 -29.45
N LEU A 394 -48.47 23.46 -29.11
CA LEU A 394 -49.38 22.46 -29.67
C LEU A 394 -50.82 22.63 -29.17
N ILE A 395 -51.02 23.06 -27.92
CA ILE A 395 -52.34 23.43 -27.38
C ILE A 395 -52.90 24.64 -28.14
N THR A 396 -52.08 25.66 -28.39
CA THR A 396 -52.45 26.84 -29.18
C THR A 396 -52.86 26.45 -30.60
N LEU A 397 -52.02 25.67 -31.30
CA LEU A 397 -52.32 25.16 -32.65
C LEU A 397 -53.62 24.34 -32.67
N ARG A 398 -53.86 23.50 -31.66
CA ARG A 398 -55.12 22.76 -31.52
C ARG A 398 -56.31 23.70 -31.43
N GLY A 399 -56.18 24.80 -30.68
CA GLY A 399 -57.19 25.86 -30.57
C GLY A 399 -57.49 26.53 -31.91
N GLU A 400 -56.46 26.93 -32.64
CA GLU A 400 -56.57 27.56 -33.97
C GLU A 400 -57.27 26.64 -34.99
N LEU A 401 -56.89 25.37 -35.02
CA LEU A 401 -57.51 24.35 -35.90
C LEU A 401 -59.00 24.17 -35.58
N ARG A 402 -59.38 24.20 -34.30
CA ARG A 402 -60.79 24.13 -33.88
C ARG A 402 -61.56 25.39 -34.32
N ALA A 403 -60.97 26.57 -34.18
CA ALA A 403 -61.59 27.83 -34.63
C ALA A 403 -61.81 27.85 -36.15
N ALA A 404 -60.88 27.28 -36.91
CA ALA A 404 -60.99 27.08 -38.35
C ALA A 404 -61.93 25.92 -38.77
N LYS A 405 -62.61 25.27 -37.82
CA LYS A 405 -63.48 24.08 -38.01
C LYS A 405 -62.77 22.85 -38.60
N ALA A 406 -61.45 22.77 -38.47
CA ALA A 406 -60.62 21.65 -38.90
C ALA A 406 -60.50 20.58 -37.79
N PHE A 407 -61.62 20.03 -37.35
CA PHE A 407 -61.69 19.15 -36.17
C PHE A 407 -60.80 17.90 -36.28
N GLU A 408 -60.78 17.24 -37.44
CA GLU A 408 -59.93 16.07 -37.73
C GLU A 408 -58.41 16.35 -37.59
N LEU A 409 -57.98 17.60 -37.82
CA LEU A 409 -56.59 17.99 -37.61
C LEU A 409 -56.31 18.29 -36.14
N ALA A 410 -57.26 18.91 -35.43
CA ALA A 410 -57.14 19.19 -34.00
C ALA A 410 -57.10 17.89 -33.16
N ASP A 411 -57.91 16.90 -33.52
CA ASP A 411 -57.93 15.60 -32.82
C ASP A 411 -56.63 14.83 -33.05
N ARG A 412 -56.06 14.88 -34.27
CA ARG A 412 -54.73 14.32 -34.55
C ARG A 412 -53.61 14.94 -33.71
N VAL A 413 -53.69 16.23 -33.37
CA VAL A 413 -52.72 16.87 -32.45
C VAL A 413 -52.88 16.31 -31.03
N ARG A 414 -54.12 16.16 -30.55
CA ARG A 414 -54.42 15.57 -29.24
C ARG A 414 -53.92 14.12 -29.14
N ASP A 415 -54.18 13.30 -30.15
CA ASP A 415 -53.80 11.89 -30.15
C ASP A 415 -52.28 11.71 -30.13
N ARG A 416 -51.55 12.57 -30.83
CA ARG A 416 -50.08 12.59 -30.80
C ARG A 416 -49.51 12.98 -29.45
N LEU A 417 -50.14 13.92 -28.75
CA LEU A 417 -49.76 14.29 -27.38
C LEU A 417 -50.02 13.14 -26.41
N ILE A 418 -51.17 12.47 -26.50
CA ILE A 418 -51.50 11.30 -25.67
C ILE A 418 -50.52 10.15 -25.95
N ALA A 419 -50.16 9.90 -27.21
CA ALA A 419 -49.18 8.89 -27.58
C ALA A 419 -47.78 9.18 -27.00
N ALA A 420 -47.46 10.46 -26.75
CA ALA A 420 -46.26 10.91 -26.06
C ALA A 420 -46.41 10.98 -24.53
N ARG A 421 -47.47 10.37 -23.96
CA ARG A 421 -47.83 10.38 -22.53
C ARG A 421 -48.17 11.76 -21.95
N ILE A 422 -48.58 12.69 -22.79
CA ILE A 422 -49.04 14.03 -22.40
C ILE A 422 -50.56 14.07 -22.51
N GLU A 423 -51.23 14.14 -21.36
CA GLU A 423 -52.70 14.20 -21.31
C GLU A 423 -53.18 15.64 -21.18
N LEU A 424 -54.18 16.01 -21.98
CA LEU A 424 -54.82 17.33 -21.95
C LEU A 424 -56.15 17.25 -21.20
N ARG A 425 -56.36 18.15 -20.25
CA ARG A 425 -57.62 18.34 -19.52
C ARG A 425 -58.14 19.75 -19.75
N ASP A 426 -59.36 19.85 -20.27
CA ASP A 426 -60.00 21.15 -20.47
C ASP A 426 -60.67 21.60 -19.16
N THR A 427 -60.33 22.82 -18.70
CA THR A 427 -60.90 23.43 -17.50
C THR A 427 -61.60 24.74 -17.87
N PRO A 428 -62.46 25.30 -16.98
CA PRO A 428 -63.04 26.62 -17.19
C PRO A 428 -62.02 27.76 -17.37
N ALA A 429 -60.78 27.56 -16.91
CA ALA A 429 -59.68 28.53 -17.04
C ALA A 429 -58.78 28.29 -18.28
N GLY A 430 -59.01 27.22 -19.04
CA GLY A 430 -58.19 26.82 -20.19
C GLY A 430 -57.80 25.34 -20.19
N THR A 431 -57.10 24.90 -21.23
CA THR A 431 -56.56 23.54 -21.32
C THR A 431 -55.28 23.43 -20.46
N VAL A 432 -55.29 22.55 -19.46
CA VAL A 432 -54.11 22.17 -18.67
C VAL A 432 -53.59 20.81 -19.14
N TRP A 433 -52.33 20.49 -18.83
CA TRP A 433 -51.72 19.23 -19.25
C TRP A 433 -50.93 18.57 -18.13
N GLU A 434 -50.85 17.24 -18.18
CA GLU A 434 -50.10 16.41 -17.25
C GLU A 434 -49.24 15.41 -18.01
N LEU A 435 -48.03 15.14 -17.50
CA LEU A 435 -47.18 14.06 -17.98
C LEU A 435 -47.52 12.80 -17.18
N ARG A 436 -47.93 11.73 -17.86
CA ARG A 436 -48.15 10.43 -17.20
C ARG A 436 -46.86 9.60 -17.22
N GLU A 437 -46.53 8.98 -16.09
CA GLU A 437 -45.40 8.05 -15.97
C GLU A 437 -45.47 6.89 -16.97
#